data_AF-A0A5C5Q2H0-F1
#
_entry.id   AF-A0A5C5Q2H0-F1
#
_cell.length_a   1.000
_cell.length_b   1.000
_cell.length_c   1.000
_cell.angle_alpha   90.00
_cell.angle_beta   90.00
_cell.angle_gamma   90.00
#
_symmetry.space_group_name_H-M   'P 1'
#
loop_
_entity.id
_entity.type
_entity.pdbx_description
1 polymer ?
#
loop_
_entity_poly.entity_id
_entity_poly.type
_entity_poly.pdbx_seq_one_letter_code
_entity_poly.pdbx_strand_id
1 'polypeptide(L)'
;METPNGPVIRMYSAKVYQEHKYFPVTKLVAKAVRVLEALTEPVRNEENQSLLTFPTLGGGEVNYWSSGKVNEFAEYVGVPDNEGTPWQFSEHQFRRFFAMMFFYKFESGDLATLSWHLRHTDFEMTAKYITDKDFRRAFEEIKAERIVSFAQSAANERTEALCGNMQKELGDFFSSFDAVSESRAEKMIGKVEEIGYILNFVPDGACFGQTPTLLERSKCLMDDAVQKSSACRGSCIGCPNLLGFETGISAEDVGLVLDPASSPMLKAFADRQEAHNV
;
A
#
# COMPACT_ATOMS: atom_id res chain seq x y z
N MET A 1 -10.62 7.80 -19.03
CA MET A 1 -10.68 9.22 -19.50
C MET A 1 -9.79 10.05 -18.59
N GLU A 2 -8.98 10.96 -19.13
CA GLU A 2 -8.20 11.90 -18.32
C GLU A 2 -9.07 13.13 -17.99
N THR A 3 -9.03 13.59 -16.74
CA THR A 3 -9.64 14.85 -16.30
C THR A 3 -8.57 15.76 -15.71
N PRO A 4 -8.82 17.06 -15.52
CA PRO A 4 -7.88 17.95 -14.82
C PRO A 4 -7.47 17.43 -13.42
N ASN A 5 -8.34 16.62 -12.80
CA ASN A 5 -8.15 16.04 -11.46
C ASN A 5 -7.62 14.60 -11.50
N GLY A 6 -7.19 14.11 -12.68
CA GLY A 6 -6.67 12.76 -12.87
C GLY A 6 -7.62 11.82 -13.61
N PRO A 7 -7.23 10.55 -13.79
CA PRO A 7 -7.98 9.61 -14.59
C PRO A 7 -9.25 9.13 -13.88
N VAL A 8 -10.30 8.90 -14.67
CA VAL A 8 -11.56 8.30 -14.23
C VAL A 8 -11.89 7.05 -15.04
N ILE A 9 -12.53 6.09 -14.38
CA ILE A 9 -13.10 4.89 -14.97
C ILE A 9 -14.63 4.92 -14.89
N ARG A 10 -15.31 4.43 -15.93
CA ARG A 10 -16.77 4.28 -15.94
C ARG A 10 -17.12 2.82 -15.66
N MET A 11 -17.85 2.56 -14.58
CA MET A 11 -18.21 1.21 -14.15
C MET A 11 -19.70 1.12 -13.86
N TYR A 12 -20.30 -0.05 -14.11
CA TYR A 12 -21.70 -0.31 -13.77
C TYR A 12 -21.85 -0.62 -12.28
N SER A 13 -22.69 0.16 -11.58
CA SER A 13 -22.94 -0.01 -10.15
C SER A 13 -24.15 -0.91 -9.92
N ALA A 14 -23.96 -2.23 -9.98
CA ALA A 14 -25.06 -3.21 -9.98
C ALA A 14 -25.94 -3.22 -8.72
N LYS A 15 -25.37 -3.05 -7.51
CA LYS A 15 -26.10 -3.29 -6.26
C LYS A 15 -26.96 -2.12 -5.78
N VAL A 16 -26.55 -0.89 -6.05
CA VAL A 16 -27.17 0.30 -5.41
C VAL A 16 -27.91 1.17 -6.40
N TYR A 17 -27.23 1.59 -7.47
CA TYR A 17 -27.79 2.57 -8.41
C TYR A 17 -28.30 1.94 -9.72
N GLN A 18 -27.86 0.72 -10.06
CA GLN A 18 -28.19 0.02 -11.31
C GLN A 18 -27.91 0.87 -12.57
N GLU A 19 -26.85 1.68 -12.53
CA GLU A 19 -26.45 2.56 -13.62
C GLU A 19 -24.92 2.68 -13.70
N HIS A 20 -24.43 3.18 -14.83
CA HIS A 20 -23.01 3.48 -15.01
C HIS A 20 -22.62 4.77 -14.29
N LYS A 21 -21.61 4.67 -13.42
CA LYS A 21 -21.02 5.81 -12.69
C LYS A 21 -19.54 5.96 -13.01
N TYR A 22 -19.04 7.16 -12.79
CA TYR A 22 -17.62 7.46 -12.88
C TYR A 22 -16.96 7.33 -11.51
N PHE A 23 -15.75 6.79 -11.50
CA PHE A 23 -14.93 6.60 -10.32
C PHE A 23 -13.54 7.20 -10.57
N PRO A 24 -13.02 8.04 -9.67
CA PRO A 24 -11.64 8.49 -9.75
C PRO A 24 -10.71 7.30 -9.52
N VAL A 25 -9.65 7.22 -10.30
CA VAL A 25 -8.64 6.16 -10.19
C VAL A 25 -7.23 6.75 -10.21
N THR A 26 -6.26 5.97 -9.76
CA THR A 26 -4.86 6.37 -9.85
C THR A 26 -4.36 6.19 -11.28
N LYS A 27 -3.27 6.89 -11.64
CA LYS A 27 -2.57 6.67 -12.92
C LYS A 27 -2.09 5.22 -13.08
N LEU A 28 -1.76 4.55 -11.98
CA LEU A 28 -1.39 3.14 -11.97
C LEU A 28 -2.55 2.25 -12.43
N VAL A 29 -3.75 2.46 -11.88
CA VAL A 29 -4.95 1.73 -12.31
C VAL A 29 -5.27 2.02 -13.77
N ALA A 30 -5.16 3.29 -14.20
CA ALA A 30 -5.36 3.64 -15.60
C ALA A 30 -4.36 2.93 -16.54
N LYS A 31 -3.09 2.81 -16.13
CA LYS A 31 -2.07 2.05 -16.87
C LYS A 31 -2.39 0.55 -16.90
N ALA A 32 -2.81 -0.03 -15.77
CA ALA A 32 -3.21 -1.43 -15.70
C ALA A 32 -4.40 -1.73 -16.64
N VAL A 33 -5.41 -0.86 -16.68
CA VAL A 33 -6.55 -0.98 -17.60
C VAL A 33 -6.08 -0.94 -19.06
N ARG A 34 -5.16 -0.05 -19.44
CA ARG A 34 -4.61 -0.03 -20.82
C ARG A 34 -3.89 -1.33 -21.19
N VAL A 35 -3.18 -1.94 -20.23
CA VAL A 35 -2.54 -3.25 -20.45
C VAL A 35 -3.60 -4.33 -20.65
N LEU A 36 -4.65 -4.36 -19.82
CA LEU A 36 -5.78 -5.28 -19.99
C LEU A 36 -6.47 -5.06 -21.33
N GLU A 37 -6.64 -3.81 -21.75
CA GLU A 37 -7.22 -3.45 -23.04
C GLU A 37 -6.39 -4.02 -24.20
N ALA A 38 -5.06 -3.93 -24.14
CA ALA A 38 -4.19 -4.51 -25.17
C ALA A 38 -4.24 -6.05 -25.15
N LEU A 39 -4.18 -6.67 -23.98
CA LEU A 39 -4.15 -8.14 -23.85
C LEU A 39 -5.46 -8.82 -24.27
N THR A 40 -6.59 -8.15 -24.06
CA THR A 40 -7.92 -8.70 -24.38
C THR A 40 -8.45 -8.26 -25.74
N GLU A 41 -7.73 -7.38 -26.46
CA GLU A 41 -8.12 -6.90 -27.80
C GLU A 41 -8.49 -8.04 -28.78
N PRO A 42 -7.74 -9.15 -28.87
CA PRO A 42 -8.05 -10.20 -29.86
C PRO A 42 -9.39 -10.93 -29.64
N VAL A 43 -9.94 -10.87 -28.42
CA VAL A 43 -11.17 -11.59 -28.03
C VAL A 43 -12.36 -10.66 -27.81
N ARG A 44 -12.14 -9.33 -27.89
CA ARG A 44 -13.23 -8.36 -27.77
C ARG A 44 -14.00 -8.23 -29.09
N ASN A 45 -15.31 -8.27 -29.01
CA ASN A 45 -16.24 -8.12 -30.14
C ASN A 45 -17.55 -7.46 -29.68
N GLU A 46 -18.51 -7.23 -30.57
CA GLU A 46 -19.78 -6.56 -30.23
C GLU A 46 -20.54 -7.23 -29.08
N GLU A 47 -20.38 -8.55 -28.90
CA GLU A 47 -21.04 -9.34 -27.86
C GLU A 47 -20.21 -9.46 -26.57
N ASN A 48 -18.87 -9.40 -26.66
CA ASN A 48 -17.95 -9.53 -25.54
C ASN A 48 -16.97 -8.34 -25.45
N GLN A 49 -17.22 -7.42 -24.52
CA GLN A 49 -16.33 -6.28 -24.23
C GLN A 49 -15.57 -6.45 -22.90
N SER A 50 -15.45 -7.67 -22.40
CA SER A 50 -14.83 -7.94 -21.09
C SER A 50 -13.32 -7.71 -21.11
N LEU A 51 -12.81 -6.97 -20.12
CA LEU A 51 -11.37 -6.79 -19.89
C LEU A 51 -10.74 -7.92 -19.06
N LEU A 52 -11.54 -8.91 -18.67
CA LEU A 52 -11.10 -10.04 -17.84
C LEU A 52 -11.19 -11.37 -18.58
N THR A 53 -11.50 -11.33 -19.88
CA THR A 53 -11.55 -12.51 -20.75
C THR A 53 -10.35 -12.44 -21.68
N PHE A 54 -9.49 -13.45 -21.62
CA PHE A 54 -8.22 -13.48 -22.33
C PHE A 54 -8.20 -14.61 -23.38
N PRO A 55 -7.51 -14.40 -24.51
CA PRO A 55 -7.21 -15.49 -25.43
C PRO A 55 -6.29 -16.51 -24.76
N THR A 56 -6.54 -17.79 -24.99
CA THR A 56 -5.63 -18.88 -24.64
C THR A 56 -4.74 -19.23 -25.82
N LEU A 57 -3.55 -19.78 -25.56
CA LEU A 57 -2.61 -20.22 -26.61
C LEU A 57 -3.21 -21.32 -27.51
N GLY A 58 -4.20 -22.06 -27.03
CA GLY A 58 -4.89 -23.12 -27.75
C GLY A 58 -6.08 -22.67 -28.61
N GLY A 59 -6.32 -21.35 -28.74
CA GLY A 59 -7.41 -20.83 -29.58
C GLY A 59 -8.78 -20.77 -28.90
N GLY A 60 -8.83 -20.60 -27.58
CA GLY A 60 -10.06 -20.38 -26.81
C GLY A 60 -10.00 -19.12 -25.95
N GLU A 61 -10.98 -18.95 -25.06
CA GLU A 61 -11.08 -17.81 -24.15
C GLU A 61 -11.17 -18.27 -22.70
N VAL A 62 -10.57 -17.51 -21.77
CA VAL A 62 -10.70 -17.77 -20.34
C VAL A 62 -11.09 -16.50 -19.59
N ASN A 63 -12.14 -16.56 -18.78
CA ASN A 63 -12.47 -15.51 -17.84
C ASN A 63 -11.64 -15.68 -16.57
N TYR A 64 -10.75 -14.74 -16.31
CA TYR A 64 -9.76 -14.84 -15.23
C TYR A 64 -10.36 -14.59 -13.84
N TRP A 65 -11.50 -13.89 -13.76
CA TRP A 65 -12.12 -13.51 -12.49
C TRP A 65 -12.97 -14.64 -11.90
N SER A 66 -13.77 -15.30 -12.74
CA SER A 66 -14.71 -16.34 -12.29
C SER A 66 -14.07 -17.70 -12.01
N SER A 67 -12.76 -17.85 -12.25
CA SER A 67 -12.07 -19.16 -12.24
C SER A 67 -11.11 -19.35 -11.06
N GLY A 68 -11.17 -18.50 -10.03
CA GLY A 68 -10.32 -18.64 -8.84
C GLY A 68 -8.83 -18.33 -9.07
N LYS A 69 -8.50 -17.76 -10.24
CA LYS A 69 -7.11 -17.51 -10.68
C LYS A 69 -6.34 -16.54 -9.82
N VAL A 70 -7.01 -15.68 -9.06
CA VAL A 70 -6.34 -14.82 -8.07
C VAL A 70 -5.68 -15.67 -6.99
N ASN A 71 -6.31 -16.78 -6.56
CA ASN A 71 -5.74 -17.66 -5.56
C ASN A 71 -4.71 -18.62 -6.16
N GLU A 72 -4.91 -19.08 -7.41
CA GLU A 72 -3.83 -19.78 -8.14
C GLU A 72 -2.60 -18.88 -8.32
N PHE A 73 -2.80 -17.58 -8.58
CA PHE A 73 -1.72 -16.62 -8.65
C PHE A 73 -1.05 -16.42 -7.29
N ALA A 74 -1.83 -16.31 -6.20
CA ALA A 74 -1.30 -16.22 -4.84
C ALA A 74 -0.47 -17.44 -4.44
N GLU A 75 -0.92 -18.64 -4.83
CA GLU A 75 -0.18 -19.89 -4.66
C GLU A 75 1.09 -19.89 -5.53
N TYR A 76 0.99 -19.44 -6.78
CA TYR A 76 2.13 -19.31 -7.68
C TYR A 76 3.22 -18.39 -7.10
N VAL A 77 2.83 -17.26 -6.50
CA VAL A 77 3.77 -16.32 -5.86
C VAL A 77 4.17 -16.72 -4.43
N GLY A 78 3.58 -17.80 -3.90
CA GLY A 78 3.91 -18.35 -2.59
C GLY A 78 3.61 -17.40 -1.44
N VAL A 79 2.48 -16.68 -1.47
CA VAL A 79 2.07 -15.79 -0.36
C VAL A 79 1.51 -16.66 0.78
N PRO A 80 2.18 -16.72 1.94
CA PRO A 80 1.69 -17.49 3.08
C PRO A 80 0.65 -16.67 3.86
N ASP A 81 -0.27 -17.37 4.52
CA ASP A 81 -1.04 -16.86 5.64
C ASP A 81 -0.25 -16.91 6.94
N ASN A 82 -0.90 -16.45 8.02
CA ASN A 82 -0.30 -16.39 9.35
C ASN A 82 0.08 -17.78 9.89
N GLU A 83 -0.41 -18.85 9.28
CA GLU A 83 -0.13 -20.25 9.65
C GLU A 83 0.83 -20.93 8.65
N GLY A 84 1.35 -20.19 7.66
CA GLY A 84 2.27 -20.70 6.64
C GLY A 84 1.58 -21.44 5.48
N THR A 85 0.26 -21.40 5.39
CA THR A 85 -0.54 -22.03 4.33
C THR A 85 -0.78 -21.03 3.17
N PRO A 86 -1.02 -21.46 1.91
CA PRO A 86 -1.28 -20.51 0.82
C PRO A 86 -2.49 -19.61 1.09
N TRP A 87 -2.27 -18.28 1.04
CA TRP A 87 -3.29 -17.29 1.33
C TRP A 87 -4.46 -17.37 0.34
N GLN A 88 -5.68 -17.45 0.87
CA GLN A 88 -6.91 -17.42 0.06
C GLN A 88 -7.49 -16.01 0.02
N PHE A 89 -7.28 -15.31 -1.10
CA PHE A 89 -7.83 -13.98 -1.30
C PHE A 89 -9.32 -14.02 -1.63
N SER A 90 -10.02 -12.99 -1.15
CA SER A 90 -11.38 -12.65 -1.55
C SER A 90 -11.47 -11.19 -2.02
N GLU A 91 -12.43 -10.90 -2.90
CA GLU A 91 -12.67 -9.52 -3.39
C GLU A 91 -12.92 -8.53 -2.24
N HIS A 92 -13.60 -9.00 -1.20
CA HIS A 92 -13.92 -8.21 -0.02
C HIS A 92 -12.66 -7.78 0.73
N GLN A 93 -11.60 -8.59 0.76
CA GLN A 93 -10.32 -8.22 1.37
C GLN A 93 -9.65 -7.07 0.59
N PHE A 94 -9.65 -7.09 -0.74
CA PHE A 94 -9.09 -6.00 -1.54
C PHE A 94 -9.88 -4.70 -1.37
N ARG A 95 -11.22 -4.77 -1.36
CA ARG A 95 -12.08 -3.61 -1.10
C ARG A 95 -11.84 -3.03 0.30
N ARG A 96 -11.62 -3.89 1.29
CA ARG A 96 -11.29 -3.49 2.66
C ARG A 96 -9.90 -2.87 2.76
N PHE A 97 -8.90 -3.47 2.13
CA PHE A 97 -7.56 -2.92 2.07
C PHE A 97 -7.56 -1.51 1.45
N PHE A 98 -8.29 -1.31 0.36
CA PHE A 98 -8.49 0.02 -0.22
C PHE A 98 -9.12 1.00 0.78
N ALA A 99 -10.18 0.59 1.49
CA ALA A 99 -10.84 1.43 2.48
C ALA A 99 -9.91 1.84 3.64
N MET A 100 -9.13 0.89 4.16
CA MET A 100 -8.14 1.12 5.20
C MET A 100 -7.03 2.06 4.73
N MET A 101 -6.50 1.82 3.53
CA MET A 101 -5.50 2.70 2.93
C MET A 101 -6.06 4.11 2.73
N PHE A 102 -7.26 4.24 2.16
CA PHE A 102 -7.91 5.54 1.98
C PHE A 102 -8.07 6.27 3.31
N PHE A 103 -8.59 5.59 4.33
CA PHE A 103 -8.95 6.20 5.61
C PHE A 103 -7.75 6.49 6.53
N TYR A 104 -6.77 5.59 6.57
CA TYR A 104 -5.65 5.68 7.52
C TYR A 104 -4.33 6.18 6.91
N LYS A 105 -4.16 6.10 5.58
CA LYS A 105 -2.92 6.56 4.92
C LYS A 105 -3.04 7.98 4.37
N PHE A 106 -4.20 8.39 3.87
CA PHE A 106 -4.38 9.69 3.22
C PHE A 106 -5.06 10.68 4.17
N GLU A 107 -4.56 11.92 4.18
CA GLU A 107 -4.90 12.98 5.16
C GLU A 107 -6.36 13.40 5.23
N SER A 108 -7.14 13.11 4.20
CA SER A 108 -8.56 13.47 4.11
C SER A 108 -9.43 12.23 3.94
N GLY A 109 -9.08 11.17 4.68
CA GLY A 109 -9.93 9.99 4.83
C GLY A 109 -11.23 10.36 5.53
N ASP A 110 -12.18 10.93 4.80
CA ASP A 110 -13.50 11.22 5.33
C ASP A 110 -14.48 10.10 4.98
N LEU A 111 -15.32 9.75 5.96
CA LEU A 111 -16.24 8.62 5.85
C LEU A 111 -17.27 8.85 4.74
N ALA A 112 -17.62 10.09 4.44
CA ALA A 112 -18.61 10.43 3.41
C ALA A 112 -18.06 10.21 2.00
N THR A 113 -16.83 10.64 1.72
CA THR A 113 -16.12 10.43 0.46
C THR A 113 -15.79 8.96 0.27
N LEU A 114 -15.36 8.26 1.32
CA LEU A 114 -15.15 6.81 1.23
C LEU A 114 -16.46 6.07 0.95
N SER A 115 -17.54 6.42 1.65
CA SER A 115 -18.87 5.84 1.42
C SER A 115 -19.37 6.12 0.00
N TRP A 116 -19.16 7.34 -0.50
CA TRP A 116 -19.47 7.71 -1.88
C TRP A 116 -18.67 6.89 -2.89
N HIS A 117 -17.36 6.71 -2.65
CA HIS A 117 -16.47 5.95 -3.53
C HIS A 117 -16.83 4.46 -3.55
N LEU A 118 -17.14 3.88 -2.39
CA LEU A 118 -17.56 2.48 -2.25
C LEU A 118 -19.02 2.24 -2.66
N ARG A 119 -19.79 3.31 -2.92
CA ARG A 119 -21.22 3.27 -3.24
C ARG A 119 -22.04 2.60 -2.14
N HIS A 120 -21.67 2.82 -0.87
CA HIS A 120 -22.48 2.36 0.24
C HIS A 120 -23.67 3.30 0.45
N THR A 121 -24.85 2.73 0.69
CA THR A 121 -26.07 3.48 1.02
C THR A 121 -26.14 3.91 2.48
N ASP A 122 -25.25 3.36 3.32
CA ASP A 122 -25.21 3.57 4.76
C ASP A 122 -23.76 3.70 5.24
N PHE A 123 -23.51 4.67 6.11
CA PHE A 123 -22.22 4.91 6.72
C PHE A 123 -21.81 3.80 7.69
N GLU A 124 -22.75 3.06 8.29
CA GLU A 124 -22.41 1.91 9.14
C GLU A 124 -21.71 0.80 8.36
N MET A 125 -22.08 0.59 7.09
CA MET A 125 -21.38 -0.37 6.22
C MET A 125 -19.94 0.06 5.97
N THR A 126 -19.70 1.35 5.74
CA THR A 126 -18.35 1.91 5.55
C THR A 126 -17.53 1.87 6.85
N ALA A 127 -18.16 2.18 7.99
CA ALA A 127 -17.51 2.14 9.30
C ALA A 127 -16.98 0.74 9.63
N LYS A 128 -17.73 -0.33 9.32
CA LYS A 128 -17.29 -1.72 9.53
C LYS A 128 -15.99 -2.07 8.79
N TYR A 129 -15.70 -1.44 7.65
CA TYR A 129 -14.43 -1.67 6.95
C TYR A 129 -13.22 -1.10 7.71
N ILE A 130 -13.45 -0.09 8.56
CA ILE A 130 -12.41 0.70 9.26
C ILE A 130 -12.30 0.31 10.74
N THR A 131 -13.42 -0.02 11.41
CA THR A 131 -13.47 -0.19 12.87
C THR A 131 -13.24 -1.62 13.37
N ASP A 132 -13.04 -2.57 12.46
CA ASP A 132 -12.77 -3.95 12.81
C ASP A 132 -11.41 -4.08 13.47
N LYS A 133 -11.44 -4.59 14.70
CA LYS A 133 -10.30 -4.61 15.61
C LYS A 133 -9.17 -5.51 15.10
N ASP A 134 -9.50 -6.63 14.46
CA ASP A 134 -8.48 -7.58 13.99
C ASP A 134 -7.70 -7.01 12.82
N PHE A 135 -8.40 -6.34 11.89
CA PHE A 135 -7.75 -5.69 10.76
C PHE A 135 -7.01 -4.41 11.15
N ARG A 136 -7.55 -3.65 12.11
CA ARG A 136 -6.82 -2.50 12.68
C ARG A 136 -5.52 -2.96 13.33
N ARG A 137 -5.56 -4.03 14.14
CA ARG A 137 -4.38 -4.61 14.78
C ARG A 137 -3.35 -5.08 13.75
N ALA A 138 -3.77 -5.85 12.74
CA ALA A 138 -2.87 -6.28 11.67
C ALA A 138 -2.22 -5.09 10.92
N PHE A 139 -2.95 -3.99 10.72
CA PHE A 139 -2.40 -2.79 10.08
C PHE A 139 -1.42 -2.04 10.98
N GLU A 140 -1.67 -1.96 12.28
CA GLU A 140 -0.72 -1.39 13.24
C GLU A 140 0.53 -2.27 13.39
N GLU A 141 0.40 -3.60 13.38
CA GLU A 141 1.52 -4.55 13.38
C GLU A 141 2.42 -4.34 12.15
N ILE A 142 1.85 -4.27 10.94
CA ILE A 142 2.59 -4.00 9.70
C ILE A 142 3.28 -2.62 9.73
N LYS A 143 2.62 -1.60 10.30
CA LYS A 143 3.25 -0.28 10.49
C LYS A 143 4.43 -0.35 11.45
N ALA A 144 4.27 -1.07 12.56
CA ALA A 144 5.32 -1.24 13.55
C ALA A 144 6.52 -1.98 12.96
N GLU A 145 6.29 -3.09 12.25
CA GLU A 145 7.31 -3.80 11.48
C GLU A 145 8.05 -2.88 10.51
N ARG A 146 7.32 -1.99 9.80
CA ARG A 146 7.94 -1.04 8.87
C ARG A 146 8.82 -0.01 9.58
N ILE A 147 8.41 0.49 10.75
CA ILE A 147 9.23 1.40 11.56
C ILE A 147 10.51 0.69 12.02
N VAL A 148 10.39 -0.58 12.45
CA VAL A 148 11.55 -1.42 12.82
C VAL A 148 12.49 -1.63 11.64
N SER A 149 11.96 -1.89 10.45
CA SER A 149 12.75 -2.03 9.22
C SER A 149 13.50 -0.73 8.87
N PHE A 150 12.86 0.43 8.98
CA PHE A 150 13.54 1.72 8.80
C PHE A 150 14.65 1.94 9.83
N ALA A 151 14.39 1.58 11.10
CA ALA A 151 15.38 1.70 12.15
C ALA A 151 16.59 0.79 11.94
N GLN A 152 16.39 -0.46 11.54
CA GLN A 152 17.47 -1.38 11.19
C GLN A 152 18.28 -0.89 9.99
N SER A 153 17.61 -0.30 9.00
CA SER A 153 18.27 0.28 7.82
C SER A 153 19.11 1.50 8.20
N ALA A 154 18.60 2.34 9.10
CA ALA A 154 19.32 3.49 9.65
C ALA A 154 20.53 3.08 10.51
N ALA A 155 20.39 2.05 11.34
CA ALA A 155 21.45 1.57 12.25
C ALA A 155 22.59 0.83 11.53
N ASN A 156 22.29 0.12 10.45
CA ASN A 156 23.29 -0.69 9.73
C ASN A 156 24.08 0.10 8.68
N GLU A 157 23.84 1.41 8.51
CA GLU A 157 24.35 2.26 7.41
C GLU A 157 24.17 1.64 6.01
N ARG A 158 23.30 0.62 5.90
CA ARG A 158 23.26 -0.30 4.75
C ARG A 158 22.47 0.23 3.56
N THR A 159 21.97 1.45 3.66
CA THR A 159 21.18 2.06 2.59
C THR A 159 21.56 3.53 2.48
N GLU A 160 22.26 3.88 1.40
CA GLU A 160 22.49 5.27 0.97
C GLU A 160 21.15 6.02 0.75
N ALA A 161 20.00 5.34 0.73
CA ALA A 161 18.71 5.92 0.39
C ALA A 161 17.95 6.66 1.51
N LEU A 162 18.32 6.52 2.79
CA LEU A 162 17.63 7.18 3.90
C LEU A 162 18.42 8.41 4.37
N CYS A 163 17.72 9.51 4.63
CA CYS A 163 18.31 10.75 5.10
C CYS A 163 17.43 11.47 6.15
N GLY A 164 17.88 12.62 6.63
CA GLY A 164 17.10 13.46 7.55
C GLY A 164 17.29 13.13 9.04
N ASN A 165 16.62 13.91 9.88
CA ASN A 165 16.89 13.90 11.32
C ASN A 165 16.35 12.64 12.02
N MET A 166 15.20 12.12 11.57
CA MET A 166 14.65 10.88 12.14
C MET A 166 15.49 9.65 11.85
N GLN A 167 16.33 9.66 10.81
CA GLN A 167 17.24 8.54 10.54
C GLN A 167 18.17 8.33 11.73
N LYS A 168 18.80 9.41 12.21
CA LYS A 168 19.71 9.36 13.35
C LYS A 168 18.99 8.92 14.61
N GLU A 169 17.84 9.52 14.90
CA GLU A 169 17.09 9.19 16.11
C GLU A 169 16.58 7.75 16.13
N LEU A 170 16.06 7.24 15.01
CA LEU A 170 15.69 5.83 14.90
C LEU A 170 16.93 4.94 15.01
N GLY A 171 18.02 5.28 14.33
CA GLY A 171 19.28 4.55 14.42
C GLY A 171 19.78 4.43 15.86
N ASP A 172 19.89 5.55 16.57
CA ASP A 172 20.39 5.63 17.95
C ASP A 172 19.45 4.89 18.92
N PHE A 173 18.15 5.16 18.83
CA PHE A 173 17.15 4.56 19.70
C PHE A 173 17.06 3.04 19.55
N PHE A 174 17.23 2.53 18.33
CA PHE A 174 17.09 1.10 18.06
C PHE A 174 18.42 0.32 18.09
N SER A 175 19.55 1.03 18.12
CA SER A 175 20.89 0.45 18.39
C SER A 175 21.10 0.15 19.87
N SER A 176 20.36 0.80 20.78
CA SER A 176 20.44 0.54 22.22
C SER A 176 19.79 -0.78 22.67
N PHE A 177 19.23 -1.58 21.75
CA PHE A 177 18.70 -2.91 22.03
C PHE A 177 19.76 -3.97 21.76
N ASP A 178 20.24 -4.63 22.82
CA ASP A 178 21.31 -5.65 22.77
C ASP A 178 21.05 -6.76 21.75
N ALA A 179 22.14 -7.23 21.13
CA ALA A 179 22.13 -8.15 20.00
C ALA A 179 21.77 -9.60 20.37
N VAL A 180 21.11 -10.25 19.41
CA VAL A 180 20.91 -11.70 19.20
C VAL A 180 19.61 -12.31 19.78
N SER A 181 18.55 -12.34 18.96
CA SER A 181 17.55 -13.42 18.79
C SER A 181 16.32 -12.90 18.01
N GLU A 182 15.47 -13.80 17.49
CA GLU A 182 14.12 -13.47 16.95
C GLU A 182 13.31 -12.55 17.89
N SER A 183 13.61 -12.58 19.20
CA SER A 183 13.01 -11.68 20.20
C SER A 183 13.32 -10.18 20.00
N ARG A 184 14.27 -9.81 19.11
CA ARG A 184 14.60 -8.39 18.84
C ARG A 184 13.46 -7.68 18.11
N ALA A 185 12.93 -8.25 17.03
CA ALA A 185 11.89 -7.59 16.24
C ALA A 185 10.61 -7.42 17.06
N GLU A 186 10.20 -8.46 17.80
CA GLU A 186 9.04 -8.42 18.70
C GLU A 186 9.21 -7.36 19.82
N LYS A 187 10.39 -7.27 20.45
CA LYS A 187 10.68 -6.23 21.44
C LYS A 187 10.64 -4.83 20.85
N MET A 188 11.12 -4.66 19.62
CA MET A 188 11.08 -3.38 18.93
C MET A 188 9.66 -2.99 18.54
N ILE A 189 8.84 -3.93 18.05
CA ILE A 189 7.42 -3.72 17.76
C ILE A 189 6.68 -3.32 19.03
N GLY A 190 6.85 -4.05 20.13
CA GLY A 190 6.23 -3.70 21.42
C GLY A 190 6.63 -2.31 21.92
N LYS A 191 7.87 -1.87 21.66
CA LYS A 191 8.33 -0.51 22.00
C LYS A 191 7.77 0.57 21.07
N VAL A 192 7.61 0.26 19.78
CA VAL A 192 6.94 1.15 18.83
C VAL A 192 5.49 1.39 19.26
N GLU A 193 4.81 0.33 19.70
CA GLU A 193 3.46 0.41 20.26
C GLU A 193 3.41 1.18 21.58
N GLU A 194 4.34 0.94 22.50
CA GLU A 194 4.43 1.63 23.80
C GLU A 194 4.65 3.14 23.64
N ILE A 195 5.54 3.54 22.74
CA ILE A 195 5.84 4.95 22.45
C ILE A 195 4.70 5.59 21.63
N GLY A 196 3.94 4.78 20.89
CA GLY A 196 2.85 5.25 20.04
C GLY A 196 3.37 6.02 18.83
N TYR A 197 4.46 5.55 18.19
CA TYR A 197 4.97 6.16 16.97
C TYR A 197 3.90 6.16 15.88
N ILE A 198 3.65 7.34 15.28
CA ILE A 198 2.69 7.49 14.19
C ILE A 198 3.45 7.79 12.89
N LEU A 199 3.60 6.75 12.06
CA LEU A 199 4.19 6.84 10.73
C LEU A 199 3.18 7.30 9.68
N ASN A 200 3.50 8.39 8.99
CA ASN A 200 2.81 8.88 7.80
C ASN A 200 3.78 9.01 6.63
N PHE A 201 3.30 8.94 5.39
CA PHE A 201 4.12 9.22 4.21
C PHE A 201 3.81 10.61 3.65
N VAL A 202 4.85 11.38 3.37
CA VAL A 202 4.82 12.71 2.75
C VAL A 202 5.73 12.69 1.50
N PRO A 203 5.64 13.66 0.58
CA PRO A 203 6.43 13.63 -0.66
C PRO A 203 7.95 13.48 -0.47
N ASP A 204 8.48 13.98 0.64
CA ASP A 204 9.92 13.95 0.97
C ASP A 204 10.34 12.72 1.78
N GLY A 205 9.40 11.86 2.20
CA GLY A 205 9.71 10.63 2.93
C GLY A 205 8.67 10.19 3.95
N ALA A 206 9.13 9.67 5.09
CA ALA A 206 8.33 9.24 6.22
C ALA A 206 8.27 10.33 7.30
N CYS A 207 7.07 10.80 7.63
CA CYS A 207 6.80 11.80 8.65
C CYS A 207 6.30 11.13 9.94
N PHE A 208 6.97 11.46 11.05
CA PHE A 208 6.64 11.00 12.40
C PHE A 208 5.97 12.07 13.26
N GLY A 209 5.63 13.24 12.68
CA GLY A 209 5.23 14.42 13.43
C GLY A 209 3.93 14.30 14.21
N GLN A 210 3.09 13.31 13.91
CA GLN A 210 1.87 13.05 14.69
C GLN A 210 2.11 12.18 15.93
N THR A 211 3.33 11.65 16.10
CA THR A 211 3.70 10.95 17.33
C THR A 211 3.57 11.92 18.50
N PRO A 212 2.80 11.60 19.57
CA PRO A 212 2.49 12.55 20.64
C PRO A 212 3.74 13.20 21.26
N THR A 213 4.79 12.41 21.48
CA THR A 213 6.07 12.87 22.04
C THR A 213 6.91 13.71 21.08
N LEU A 214 6.58 13.70 19.78
CA LEU A 214 7.32 14.40 18.73
C LEU A 214 6.54 15.58 18.14
N LEU A 215 5.29 15.79 18.57
CA LEU A 215 4.37 16.75 17.95
C LEU A 215 4.93 18.16 17.91
N GLU A 216 5.39 18.66 19.07
CA GLU A 216 5.84 20.04 19.29
C GLU A 216 7.03 20.46 18.43
N ARG A 217 7.87 19.51 18.00
CA ARG A 217 9.04 19.78 17.16
C ARG A 217 8.76 19.71 15.65
N SER A 218 7.51 19.48 15.25
CA SER A 218 7.13 19.50 13.84
C SER A 218 7.21 20.92 13.28
N LYS A 219 8.02 21.14 12.24
CA LYS A 219 8.14 22.47 11.59
C LYS A 219 6.81 23.03 11.07
N CYS A 220 5.91 22.12 10.68
CA CYS A 220 4.59 22.46 10.15
C CYS A 220 3.50 22.36 11.22
N LEU A 221 3.84 22.43 12.52
CA LEU A 221 2.84 22.47 13.57
C LEU A 221 2.11 23.82 13.55
N MET A 222 0.78 23.78 13.46
CA MET A 222 -0.08 24.94 13.54
C MET A 222 -1.38 24.53 14.24
N ASP A 223 -1.82 25.29 15.23
CA ASP A 223 -3.03 25.03 16.02
C ASP A 223 -3.09 23.58 16.54
N ASP A 224 -1.99 23.13 17.16
CA ASP A 224 -1.80 21.76 17.70
C ASP A 224 -1.95 20.63 16.67
N ALA A 225 -1.89 20.96 15.37
CA ALA A 225 -2.01 20.00 14.28
C ALA A 225 -0.84 20.11 13.29
N VAL A 226 -0.31 18.95 12.89
CA VAL A 226 0.71 18.85 11.85
C VAL A 226 0.06 19.10 10.49
N GLN A 227 0.53 20.11 9.77
CA GLN A 227 -0.01 20.52 8.47
C GLN A 227 0.55 19.69 7.31
N LYS A 228 0.55 18.36 7.45
CA LYS A 228 1.11 17.41 6.49
C LYS A 228 0.41 17.43 5.11
N SER A 229 -0.86 17.82 5.04
CA SER A 229 -1.60 18.02 3.77
C SER A 229 -1.13 19.18 2.92
N SER A 230 -0.35 20.09 3.52
CA SER A 230 0.33 21.16 2.79
C SER A 230 1.73 20.76 2.34
N ALA A 231 2.16 19.52 2.62
CA ALA A 231 3.49 19.05 2.24
C ALA A 231 3.59 18.90 0.72
N CYS A 232 4.49 19.66 0.12
CA CYS A 232 4.95 19.47 -1.24
C CYS A 232 6.41 19.01 -1.25
N ARG A 233 6.92 18.55 -2.40
CA ARG A 233 8.33 18.13 -2.51
C ARG A 233 9.26 19.28 -2.10
N GLY A 234 10.17 19.01 -1.19
CA GLY A 234 11.11 19.94 -0.58
C GLY A 234 10.61 20.60 0.71
N SER A 235 9.30 20.64 0.97
CA SER A 235 8.72 21.39 2.10
C SER A 235 9.03 20.80 3.47
N CYS A 236 9.27 19.48 3.54
CA CYS A 236 9.54 18.80 4.80
C CYS A 236 11.04 18.72 5.11
N ILE A 237 11.91 19.15 4.19
CA ILE A 237 13.36 19.03 4.34
C ILE A 237 13.85 19.72 5.62
N GLY A 238 14.67 18.97 6.38
CA GLY A 238 15.22 19.40 7.66
C GLY A 238 14.20 19.47 8.80
N CYS A 239 12.96 19.02 8.62
CA CYS A 239 12.05 18.80 9.75
C CYS A 239 12.66 17.76 10.72
N PRO A 240 12.66 17.98 12.04
CA PRO A 240 13.11 16.99 13.01
C PRO A 240 12.40 15.65 12.87
N ASN A 241 11.13 15.69 12.46
CA ASN A 241 10.25 14.53 12.34
C ASN A 241 10.24 13.86 10.96
N LEU A 242 11.12 14.27 10.05
CA LEU A 242 11.24 13.65 8.74
C LEU A 242 12.36 12.61 8.72
N LEU A 243 11.99 11.39 8.35
CA LEU A 243 12.89 10.40 7.76
C LEU A 243 12.79 10.57 6.25
N GLY A 244 13.77 11.25 5.67
CA GLY A 244 13.80 11.57 4.25
C GLY A 244 14.24 10.38 3.41
N PHE A 245 13.88 10.42 2.13
CA PHE A 245 14.45 9.54 1.10
C PHE A 245 15.30 10.40 0.16
N GLU A 246 16.54 9.99 -0.16
CA GLU A 246 17.48 10.82 -0.94
C GLU A 246 16.93 11.25 -2.31
N THR A 247 16.07 10.43 -2.92
CA THR A 247 15.42 10.71 -4.21
C THR A 247 13.99 11.28 -4.07
N GLY A 248 13.46 11.39 -2.85
CA GLY A 248 12.03 11.61 -2.59
C GLY A 248 11.18 10.36 -2.84
N ILE A 249 9.85 10.45 -2.78
CA ILE A 249 8.96 9.39 -3.30
C ILE A 249 8.58 9.75 -4.75
N SER A 250 9.38 9.33 -5.72
CA SER A 250 9.03 9.37 -7.13
C SER A 250 8.43 8.02 -7.59
N ALA A 251 7.81 8.00 -8.77
CA ALA A 251 7.34 6.75 -9.38
C ALA A 251 8.48 5.77 -9.71
N GLU A 252 9.73 6.25 -9.72
CA GLU A 252 10.96 5.47 -9.92
C GLU A 252 11.46 4.86 -8.59
N ASP A 253 11.05 5.43 -7.44
CA ASP A 253 11.41 4.97 -6.09
C ASP A 253 10.52 3.85 -5.54
N VAL A 254 9.61 3.32 -6.36
CA VAL A 254 8.88 2.08 -6.04
C VAL A 254 9.87 0.94 -5.75
N GLY A 255 11.07 0.96 -6.36
CA GLY A 255 12.15 0.01 -6.08
C GLY A 255 12.88 0.20 -4.74
N LEU A 256 12.70 1.32 -4.04
CA LEU A 256 13.19 1.55 -2.67
C LEU A 256 12.16 1.13 -1.61
N VAL A 257 10.88 1.06 -2.00
CA VAL A 257 9.78 0.56 -1.16
C VAL A 257 9.62 -0.95 -1.30
N LEU A 258 9.85 -1.46 -2.51
CA LEU A 258 9.86 -2.87 -2.87
C LEU A 258 11.28 -3.23 -3.33
N ASP A 259 12.07 -3.87 -2.46
CA ASP A 259 13.26 -4.56 -2.94
C ASP A 259 12.79 -5.68 -3.90
N PRO A 260 13.17 -5.65 -5.19
CA PRO A 260 12.78 -6.68 -6.14
C PRO A 260 13.21 -8.08 -5.70
N ALA A 261 14.34 -8.19 -4.98
CA ALA A 261 14.82 -9.45 -4.40
C ALA A 261 13.99 -9.91 -3.20
N SER A 262 13.28 -8.99 -2.54
CA SER A 262 12.35 -9.28 -1.45
C SER A 262 10.90 -9.45 -1.93
N SER A 263 10.61 -9.23 -3.21
CA SER A 263 9.26 -9.38 -3.76
C SER A 263 8.95 -10.86 -3.99
N PRO A 264 7.96 -11.45 -3.29
CA PRO A 264 7.57 -12.84 -3.52
C PRO A 264 7.12 -13.08 -4.96
N MET A 265 6.49 -12.07 -5.58
CA MET A 265 6.02 -12.15 -6.98
C MET A 265 7.19 -12.24 -7.98
N LEU A 266 8.20 -11.38 -7.83
CA LEU A 266 9.33 -11.36 -8.75
C LEU A 266 10.26 -12.55 -8.52
N LYS A 267 10.44 -12.96 -7.27
CA LYS A 267 11.19 -14.16 -6.91
C LYS A 267 10.56 -15.43 -7.49
N ALA A 268 9.25 -15.61 -7.33
CA ALA A 268 8.53 -16.74 -7.92
C ALA A 268 8.62 -16.79 -9.44
N PHE A 269 8.63 -15.62 -10.10
CA PHE A 269 8.81 -15.53 -11.55
C PHE A 269 10.23 -15.93 -11.99
N ALA A 270 11.27 -15.45 -11.28
CA ALA A 270 12.66 -15.77 -11.59
C ALA A 270 13.00 -17.25 -11.35
N ASP A 271 12.66 -17.79 -10.17
CA ASP A 271 12.98 -19.16 -9.75
C ASP A 271 12.40 -20.22 -10.72
N ARG A 272 11.25 -19.95 -11.32
CA ARG A 272 10.56 -20.89 -12.24
C ARG A 272 10.88 -20.68 -13.72
N GLN A 273 11.48 -19.54 -14.12
CA GLN A 273 12.07 -19.39 -15.46
C GLN A 273 13.32 -20.27 -15.61
N GLU A 274 14.11 -20.43 -14.54
CA GLU A 274 15.28 -21.32 -14.53
C GLU A 274 14.86 -22.79 -14.60
N ALA A 275 13.76 -23.18 -13.96
CA ALA A 275 13.22 -24.55 -13.99
C ALA A 275 12.68 -25.00 -15.37
N HIS A 276 12.35 -24.06 -16.27
CA HIS A 276 11.89 -24.38 -17.63
C HIS A 276 13.01 -24.38 -18.69
N ASN A 277 14.23 -23.95 -18.32
CA ASN A 277 15.40 -23.91 -19.20
C ASN A 277 16.40 -25.06 -18.92
N VAL A 278 15.97 -26.10 -18.19
CA VAL A 278 16.71 -27.35 -17.93
C VAL A 278 15.98 -28.53 -18.58
#